data_AF-A0A9E2VSZ8-F1
#
_entry.id   AF-A0A9E2VSZ8-F1
#
_cell.length_a   1.000
_cell.length_b   1.000
_cell.length_c   1.000
_cell.angle_alpha   90.00
_cell.angle_beta   90.00
_cell.angle_gamma   90.00
#
_symmetry.space_group_name_H-M   'P 1'
#
loop_
_entity.id
_entity.type
_entity.pdbx_description
1 polymer ?
#
loop_
_entity_poly.entity_id
_entity_poly.type
_entity_poly.pdbx_seq_one_letter_code
_entity_poly.pdbx_strand_id
1 'polypeptide(L)'
;MIALASVHAYIAFHLISWHVFGIQIWGKTAMMGVPSLAKGTINAAAIMVMLILGSIMIWGRGFCGWVCHMRGAIEFADWSLRKLKVRQYLNLREKNVLVNTPHRWLLRVGALFVLLLPVIILIHNVGFSPKVNVMAPVPIADLPGYEGKAFAKTAFFNFDIKPTWNDYLLAFGLAVFIQFTMSILLNLRYGQGAFCRILCPYAPMMVPLMNISPVQKKITRVAQCTGCRDCSNACPQGIDVSREIFHFDGKVINTECIKCYACIDACDDNVLKDTAAPGVPQTDRLKPYEKRPWQQELARKDGLLTNAKHMQVFEPLGPVADFTSIIVALICGGITSRFGGFWFYPGAIISFIVLRECCLYVRKWSSVLKGKTPSVTV
;
A
#
# COMPACT_ATOMS: atom_id res chain seq x y z
N MET A 1 -4.92 -0.35 -15.76
CA MET A 1 -6.08 -1.25 -15.97
C MET A 1 -5.71 -2.55 -16.67
N ILE A 2 -4.96 -2.54 -17.78
CA ILE A 2 -4.54 -3.77 -18.50
C ILE A 2 -3.82 -4.75 -17.56
N ALA A 3 -2.81 -4.28 -16.80
CA ALA A 3 -2.08 -5.13 -15.85
C ALA A 3 -2.97 -5.82 -14.80
N LEU A 4 -3.97 -5.12 -14.26
CA LEU A 4 -4.93 -5.69 -13.31
C LEU A 4 -5.78 -6.79 -13.96
N ALA A 5 -6.30 -6.52 -15.17
CA ALA A 5 -7.08 -7.48 -15.93
C ALA A 5 -6.25 -8.72 -16.27
N SER A 6 -4.99 -8.56 -16.68
CA SER A 6 -4.07 -9.67 -16.95
C SER A 6 -3.82 -10.52 -15.72
N VAL A 7 -3.58 -9.91 -14.55
CA VAL A 7 -3.36 -10.65 -13.30
C VAL A 7 -4.61 -11.44 -12.89
N HIS A 8 -5.81 -10.85 -12.99
CA HIS A 8 -7.04 -11.54 -12.63
C HIS A 8 -7.42 -12.62 -13.66
N ALA A 9 -7.16 -12.38 -14.95
CA ALA A 9 -7.31 -13.39 -16.00
C ALA A 9 -6.37 -14.56 -15.76
N TYR A 10 -5.11 -14.30 -15.36
CA TYR A 10 -4.16 -15.36 -14.99
C TYR A 10 -4.63 -16.13 -13.75
N ILE A 11 -5.10 -15.45 -12.70
CA ILE A 11 -5.64 -16.11 -11.50
C ILE A 11 -6.86 -16.98 -11.87
N ALA A 12 -7.78 -16.46 -12.67
CA ALA A 12 -8.95 -17.20 -13.14
C ALA A 12 -8.55 -18.41 -13.99
N PHE A 13 -7.61 -18.23 -14.95
CA PHE A 13 -7.07 -19.30 -15.77
C PHE A 13 -6.40 -20.38 -14.91
N HIS A 14 -5.60 -20.01 -13.91
CA HIS A 14 -4.98 -20.95 -12.99
C HIS A 14 -6.04 -21.75 -12.19
N LEU A 15 -7.05 -21.07 -11.62
CA LEU A 15 -8.12 -21.71 -10.87
C LEU A 15 -8.95 -22.66 -11.76
N ILE A 16 -9.26 -22.25 -12.99
CA ILE A 16 -9.97 -23.07 -13.98
C ILE A 16 -9.11 -24.27 -14.39
N SER A 17 -7.84 -24.06 -14.75
CA SER A 17 -6.88 -25.11 -15.10
C SER A 17 -6.77 -26.17 -14.00
N TRP A 18 -6.76 -25.75 -12.73
CA TRP A 18 -6.71 -26.65 -11.60
C TRP A 18 -8.02 -27.42 -11.40
N HIS A 19 -9.12 -26.68 -11.24
CA HIS A 19 -10.37 -27.23 -10.74
C HIS A 19 -11.26 -27.83 -11.84
N VAL A 20 -11.14 -27.37 -13.09
CA VAL A 20 -11.88 -27.93 -14.24
C VAL A 20 -11.06 -29.03 -14.92
N PHE A 21 -9.80 -28.74 -15.24
CA PHE A 21 -9.00 -29.61 -16.12
C PHE A 21 -8.07 -30.55 -15.34
N GLY A 22 -7.98 -30.43 -14.01
CA GLY A 22 -7.12 -31.29 -13.18
C GLY A 22 -5.63 -31.06 -13.41
N ILE A 23 -5.25 -29.96 -14.09
CA ILE A 23 -3.87 -29.65 -14.46
C ILE A 23 -3.18 -28.97 -13.26
N GLN A 24 -2.47 -29.76 -12.45
CA GLN A 24 -1.81 -29.34 -11.21
C GLN A 24 -0.34 -28.94 -11.41
N ILE A 25 -0.03 -28.26 -12.52
CA ILE A 25 1.36 -27.90 -12.90
C ILE A 25 1.98 -26.86 -11.95
N TRP A 26 1.16 -26.01 -11.36
CA TRP A 26 1.55 -24.93 -10.46
C TRP A 26 1.05 -25.33 -9.07
N GLY A 27 1.75 -25.05 -7.96
CA GLY A 27 1.20 -25.31 -6.61
C GLY A 27 0.01 -24.39 -6.28
N LYS A 28 -0.84 -24.72 -5.28
CA LYS A 28 -2.05 -23.92 -4.98
C LYS A 28 -1.66 -22.47 -4.68
N THR A 29 -2.11 -21.50 -5.49
CA THR A 29 -1.71 -20.08 -5.41
C THR A 29 -2.29 -19.32 -4.22
N ALA A 30 -2.87 -20.00 -3.24
CA ALA A 30 -3.31 -19.36 -2.01
C ALA A 30 -2.08 -18.72 -1.35
N MET A 31 -2.13 -17.42 -1.09
CA MET A 31 -1.10 -16.63 -0.37
C MET A 31 -1.01 -17.02 1.12
N MET A 32 -1.01 -18.32 1.41
CA MET A 32 -0.83 -18.96 2.70
C MET A 32 0.65 -19.17 3.01
N GLY A 33 1.51 -18.25 2.57
CA GLY A 33 2.95 -18.35 2.80
C GLY A 33 3.31 -18.31 4.29
N VAL A 34 2.61 -17.45 5.05
CA VAL A 34 2.88 -17.24 6.48
C VAL A 34 2.54 -18.49 7.31
N PRO A 35 1.35 -19.14 7.17
CA PRO A 35 1.05 -20.37 7.90
C PRO A 35 1.86 -21.60 7.45
N SER A 36 2.34 -21.62 6.20
CA SER A 36 3.22 -22.70 5.70
C SER A 36 4.62 -22.63 6.30
N LEU A 37 5.21 -21.42 6.36
CA LEU A 37 6.49 -21.20 7.02
C LEU A 37 6.42 -21.60 8.49
N ALA A 38 5.28 -21.34 9.12
CA ALA A 38 5.00 -21.71 10.49
C ALA A 38 5.15 -23.23 10.73
N LYS A 39 4.80 -24.08 9.74
CA LYS A 39 4.98 -25.54 9.81
C LYS A 39 6.37 -26.03 9.37
N GLY A 40 7.32 -25.13 9.13
CA GLY A 40 8.67 -25.48 8.64
C GLY A 40 8.71 -25.94 7.18
N THR A 41 7.63 -25.76 6.41
CA THR A 41 7.54 -26.24 5.02
C THR A 41 7.70 -25.11 4.01
N ILE A 42 8.65 -25.25 3.09
CA ILE A 42 8.79 -24.38 1.92
C ILE A 42 7.77 -24.83 0.88
N ASN A 43 6.74 -24.02 0.67
CA ASN A 43 5.68 -24.28 -0.30
C ASN A 43 5.74 -23.31 -1.50
N ALA A 44 4.79 -23.46 -2.43
CA ALA A 44 4.69 -22.59 -3.61
C ALA A 44 4.63 -21.09 -3.25
N ALA A 45 3.92 -20.73 -2.16
CA ALA A 45 3.81 -19.35 -1.72
C ALA A 45 5.15 -18.80 -1.18
N ALA A 46 5.92 -19.60 -0.43
CA ALA A 46 7.25 -19.21 0.03
C ALA A 46 8.22 -18.99 -1.14
N ILE A 47 8.19 -19.88 -2.14
CA ILE A 47 8.98 -19.74 -3.37
C ILE A 47 8.59 -18.45 -4.11
N MET A 48 7.30 -18.17 -4.27
CA MET A 48 6.82 -16.94 -4.87
C MET A 48 7.30 -15.70 -4.11
N VAL A 49 7.28 -15.69 -2.77
CA VAL A 49 7.80 -14.59 -1.96
C VAL A 49 9.31 -14.41 -2.18
N MET A 50 10.09 -15.50 -2.19
CA MET A 50 11.53 -15.44 -2.49
C MET A 50 11.80 -14.88 -3.88
N LEU A 51 11.04 -15.29 -4.90
CA LEU A 51 11.14 -14.75 -6.26
C LEU A 51 10.76 -13.26 -6.32
N ILE A 52 9.71 -12.84 -5.60
CA ILE A 52 9.32 -11.43 -5.52
C ILE A 52 10.46 -10.63 -4.87
N LEU A 53 11.00 -11.08 -3.74
CA LEU A 53 12.11 -10.41 -3.05
C LEU A 53 13.37 -10.36 -3.94
N GLY A 54 13.71 -11.46 -4.62
CA GLY A 54 14.81 -11.51 -5.58
C GLY A 54 14.61 -10.56 -6.76
N SER A 55 13.39 -10.44 -7.28
CA SER A 55 13.06 -9.55 -8.39
C SER A 55 13.32 -8.07 -8.06
N ILE A 56 13.28 -7.69 -6.77
CA ILE A 56 13.55 -6.31 -6.33
C ILE A 56 14.98 -5.90 -6.63
N MET A 57 15.93 -6.83 -6.58
CA MET A 57 17.33 -6.54 -6.87
C MET A 57 17.55 -6.15 -8.35
N ILE A 58 16.63 -6.53 -9.25
CA ILE A 58 16.75 -6.26 -10.69
C ILE A 58 15.79 -5.15 -11.12
N TRP A 59 14.52 -5.27 -10.72
CA TRP A 59 13.45 -4.36 -11.15
C TRP A 59 13.00 -3.41 -10.05
N GLY A 60 13.56 -3.44 -8.85
CA GLY A 60 13.03 -2.68 -7.71
C GLY A 60 11.61 -3.16 -7.37
N ARG A 61 10.77 -2.27 -6.83
CA ARG A 61 9.39 -2.61 -6.46
C ARG A 61 8.41 -2.70 -7.65
N GLY A 62 8.88 -3.10 -8.83
CA GLY A 62 8.04 -3.25 -10.03
C GLY A 62 6.87 -4.22 -9.86
N PHE A 63 7.04 -5.29 -9.05
CA PHE A 63 5.94 -6.18 -8.67
C PHE A 63 4.74 -5.41 -8.08
N CYS A 64 4.99 -4.40 -7.22
CA CYS A 64 3.94 -3.58 -6.62
C CYS A 64 3.21 -2.73 -7.65
N GLY A 65 3.88 -2.27 -8.72
CA GLY A 65 3.28 -1.48 -9.78
C GLY A 65 2.48 -2.30 -10.79
N TRP A 66 2.92 -3.52 -11.09
CA TRP A 66 2.45 -4.27 -12.26
C TRP A 66 1.71 -5.59 -11.94
N VAL A 67 2.07 -6.26 -10.85
CA VAL A 67 1.57 -7.63 -10.57
C VAL A 67 0.68 -7.68 -9.34
N CYS A 68 0.92 -6.80 -8.37
CA CYS A 68 0.17 -6.78 -7.12
C CYS A 68 -1.33 -6.48 -7.36
N HIS A 69 -2.21 -7.44 -7.07
CA HIS A 69 -3.67 -7.26 -7.20
C HIS A 69 -4.20 -6.10 -6.35
N MET A 70 -3.55 -5.81 -5.21
CA MET A 70 -3.90 -4.66 -4.36
C MET A 70 -3.77 -3.34 -5.13
N ARG A 71 -2.75 -3.22 -5.97
CA ARG A 71 -2.48 -2.01 -6.74
C ARG A 71 -3.61 -1.71 -7.71
N GLY A 72 -4.04 -2.71 -8.47
CA GLY A 72 -5.12 -2.46 -9.41
C GLY A 72 -6.48 -2.24 -8.74
N ALA A 73 -6.75 -2.82 -7.57
CA ALA A 73 -7.94 -2.45 -6.78
C ALA A 73 -7.91 -0.96 -6.37
N ILE A 74 -6.75 -0.45 -5.98
CA ILE A 74 -6.55 0.97 -5.64
C ILE A 74 -6.71 1.87 -6.87
N GLU A 75 -6.19 1.46 -8.04
CA GLU A 75 -6.36 2.22 -9.29
C GLU A 75 -7.80 2.22 -9.78
N PHE A 76 -8.51 1.10 -9.67
CA PHE A 76 -9.92 1.04 -9.98
C PHE A 76 -10.71 1.91 -9.02
N ALA A 77 -10.40 1.89 -7.71
CA ALA A 77 -11.04 2.78 -6.75
C ALA A 77 -10.81 4.25 -7.10
N ASP A 78 -9.58 4.65 -7.46
CA ASP A 78 -9.29 6.00 -7.97
C ASP A 78 -10.13 6.34 -9.21
N TRP A 79 -10.16 5.46 -10.20
CA TRP A 79 -10.94 5.66 -11.42
C TRP A 79 -12.44 5.82 -11.14
N SER A 80 -13.02 4.94 -10.32
CA SER A 80 -14.43 4.99 -9.93
C SER A 80 -14.78 6.29 -9.21
N LEU A 81 -13.96 6.71 -8.25
CA LEU A 81 -14.18 7.94 -7.49
C LEU A 81 -14.07 9.21 -8.38
N ARG A 82 -13.17 9.20 -9.37
CA ARG A 82 -13.07 10.28 -10.37
C ARG A 82 -14.27 10.30 -11.29
N LYS A 83 -14.70 9.15 -11.78
CA LYS A 83 -15.82 9.04 -12.71
C LYS A 83 -17.14 9.45 -12.06
N LEU A 84 -17.32 9.14 -10.77
CA LEU A 84 -18.44 9.58 -9.95
C LEU A 84 -18.32 11.04 -9.46
N LYS A 85 -17.23 11.74 -9.80
CA LYS A 85 -16.96 13.15 -9.44
C LYS A 85 -17.13 13.43 -7.93
N VAL A 86 -16.66 12.53 -7.07
CA VAL A 86 -16.76 12.70 -5.62
C VAL A 86 -15.92 13.89 -5.17
N ARG A 87 -16.58 15.00 -4.81
CA ARG A 87 -15.93 16.29 -4.50
C ARG A 87 -14.84 16.20 -3.44
N GLN A 88 -15.09 15.47 -2.36
CA GLN A 88 -14.11 15.27 -1.28
C GLN A 88 -12.81 14.63 -1.79
N TYR A 89 -12.94 13.61 -2.63
CA TYR A 89 -11.81 12.87 -3.18
C TYR A 89 -11.02 13.71 -4.19
N LEU A 90 -11.72 14.40 -5.09
CA LEU A 90 -11.09 15.29 -6.08
C LEU A 90 -10.29 16.40 -5.38
N ASN A 91 -10.85 17.02 -4.35
CA ASN A 91 -10.15 18.04 -3.54
C ASN A 91 -8.87 17.48 -2.89
N LEU A 92 -8.90 16.26 -2.36
CA LEU A 92 -7.73 15.60 -1.76
C LEU A 92 -6.65 15.29 -2.80
N ARG A 93 -7.07 14.86 -3.99
CA ARG A 93 -6.19 14.52 -5.12
C ARG A 93 -5.52 15.78 -5.70
N GLU A 94 -6.28 16.84 -5.94
CA GLU A 94 -5.75 18.12 -6.46
C GLU A 94 -4.77 18.78 -5.49
N LYS A 95 -5.07 18.75 -4.19
CA LYS A 95 -4.17 19.28 -3.17
C LYS A 95 -2.97 18.37 -2.90
N ASN A 96 -2.92 17.17 -3.51
CA ASN A 96 -1.93 16.12 -3.25
C ASN A 96 -1.68 15.95 -1.74
N VAL A 97 -2.76 15.93 -0.95
CA VAL A 97 -2.65 15.83 0.51
C VAL A 97 -2.34 14.38 0.86
N LEU A 98 -1.05 14.16 1.08
CA LEU A 98 -0.49 12.86 1.41
C LEU A 98 -0.45 12.75 2.93
N VAL A 99 -1.23 11.83 3.49
CA VAL A 99 -0.97 11.35 4.86
C VAL A 99 0.19 10.36 4.77
N ASN A 100 1.39 10.89 4.76
CA ASN A 100 2.61 10.13 4.88
C ASN A 100 3.24 10.48 6.23
N THR A 101 2.78 9.86 7.31
CA THR A 101 3.34 10.14 8.64
C THR A 101 4.77 9.58 8.70
N PRO A 102 5.74 10.25 9.35
CA PRO A 102 7.04 9.64 9.65
C PRO A 102 6.85 8.32 10.43
N HIS A 103 5.76 8.20 11.19
CA HIS A 103 5.34 7.01 11.92
C HIS A 103 4.69 5.91 11.04
N ARG A 104 4.50 6.12 9.73
CA ARG A 104 4.00 5.07 8.82
C ARG A 104 4.90 3.84 8.83
N TRP A 105 6.20 4.04 9.05
CA TRP A 105 7.17 2.96 9.13
C TRP A 105 6.95 2.13 10.39
N LEU A 106 6.73 2.77 11.53
CA LEU A 106 6.33 2.11 12.76
C LEU A 106 5.04 1.30 12.55
N LEU A 107 4.07 1.88 11.85
CA LEU A 107 2.81 1.25 11.47
C LEU A 107 2.99 -0.02 10.65
N ARG A 108 3.70 0.09 9.53
CA ARG A 108 3.90 -1.03 8.61
C ARG A 108 4.80 -2.10 9.22
N VAL A 109 5.83 -1.71 9.97
CA VAL A 109 6.72 -2.63 10.70
C VAL A 109 5.95 -3.32 11.82
N GLY A 110 5.12 -2.59 12.57
CA GLY A 110 4.25 -3.17 13.59
C GLY A 110 3.24 -4.15 13.00
N ALA A 111 2.59 -3.80 11.89
CA ALA A 111 1.69 -4.71 11.17
C ALA A 111 2.43 -5.96 10.65
N LEU A 112 3.62 -5.79 10.09
CA LEU A 112 4.48 -6.91 9.69
C LEU A 112 4.86 -7.78 10.88
N PHE A 113 5.24 -7.18 12.01
CA PHE A 113 5.59 -7.89 13.23
C PHE A 113 4.41 -8.70 13.76
N VAL A 114 3.21 -8.13 13.80
CA VAL A 114 1.98 -8.85 14.18
C VAL A 114 1.71 -10.04 13.25
N LEU A 115 1.96 -9.89 11.94
CA LEU A 115 1.81 -10.99 10.98
C LEU A 115 2.88 -12.09 11.14
N LEU A 116 4.11 -11.70 11.49
CA LEU A 116 5.24 -12.63 11.66
C LEU A 116 5.29 -13.26 13.06
N LEU A 117 4.73 -12.62 14.08
CA LEU A 117 4.83 -13.06 15.48
C LEU A 117 4.34 -14.50 15.69
N PRO A 118 3.18 -14.94 15.17
CA PRO A 118 2.76 -16.34 15.29
C PRO A 118 3.75 -17.32 14.64
N VAL A 119 4.38 -16.91 13.53
CA VAL A 119 5.40 -17.72 12.83
C VAL A 119 6.67 -17.80 13.65
N ILE A 120 7.13 -16.68 14.22
CA ILE A 120 8.32 -16.61 15.07
C ILE A 120 8.14 -17.50 16.30
N ILE A 121 6.99 -17.39 16.99
CA ILE A 121 6.66 -18.21 18.16
C ILE A 121 6.66 -19.70 17.79
N LEU A 122 6.05 -20.06 16.65
CA LEU A 122 5.96 -21.46 16.24
C LEU A 122 7.33 -22.04 15.83
N ILE A 123 8.14 -21.26 15.10
CA ILE A 123 9.52 -21.64 14.75
C ILE A 123 10.36 -21.85 16.01
N HIS A 124 10.22 -20.98 17.01
CA HIS A 124 10.93 -21.10 18.28
C HIS A 124 10.52 -22.38 19.04
N ASN A 125 9.24 -22.75 19.02
CA ASN A 125 8.72 -23.89 19.79
C ASN A 125 8.93 -25.25 19.10
N VAL A 126 8.86 -25.32 17.76
CA VAL A 126 8.90 -26.58 16.99
C VAL A 126 10.27 -26.83 16.35
N GLY A 127 11.11 -25.79 16.25
CA GLY A 127 12.35 -25.81 15.48
C GLY A 127 12.10 -25.64 13.97
N PHE A 128 13.06 -25.05 13.27
CA PHE A 128 12.99 -24.86 11.83
C PHE A 128 13.70 -26.01 11.11
N SER A 129 12.94 -26.94 10.52
CA SER A 129 13.46 -27.98 9.62
C SER A 129 12.87 -27.79 8.22
N PRO A 130 13.58 -27.15 7.28
CA PRO A 130 13.02 -26.81 5.97
C PRO A 130 12.74 -28.08 5.16
N LYS A 131 11.47 -28.45 5.03
CA LYS A 131 11.01 -29.49 4.09
C LYS A 131 10.35 -28.82 2.90
N VAL A 132 10.77 -29.15 1.68
CA VAL A 132 10.13 -28.63 0.47
C VAL A 132 8.89 -29.47 0.18
N ASN A 133 7.72 -28.87 0.33
CA ASN A 133 6.45 -29.48 -0.08
C ASN A 133 5.58 -28.39 -0.72
N VAL A 134 5.57 -28.39 -2.05
CA VAL A 134 4.89 -27.39 -2.87
C VAL A 134 3.36 -27.38 -2.64
N MET A 135 2.81 -28.50 -2.18
CA MET A 135 1.36 -28.71 -1.99
C MET A 135 0.87 -28.46 -0.55
N ALA A 136 1.77 -28.26 0.42
CA ALA A 136 1.42 -27.94 1.81
C ALA A 136 1.25 -26.41 2.01
N PRO A 137 0.40 -25.93 2.94
CA PRO A 137 -0.59 -26.65 3.76
C PRO A 137 -1.93 -26.88 3.03
N VAL A 138 -2.76 -27.77 3.59
CA VAL A 138 -4.18 -27.92 3.25
C VAL A 138 -4.96 -26.61 3.46
N PRO A 139 -6.06 -26.36 2.71
CA PRO A 139 -6.87 -25.14 2.80
C PRO A 139 -7.26 -24.72 4.24
N ILE A 140 -7.42 -23.41 4.48
CA ILE A 140 -7.85 -22.86 5.80
C ILE A 140 -9.16 -23.51 6.28
N ALA A 141 -10.06 -23.83 5.36
CA ALA A 141 -11.33 -24.46 5.67
C ALA A 141 -11.16 -25.78 6.44
N ASP A 142 -10.04 -26.47 6.26
CA ASP A 142 -9.74 -27.76 6.90
C ASP A 142 -8.98 -27.59 8.23
N LEU A 143 -8.72 -26.35 8.68
CA LEU A 143 -8.08 -26.08 9.97
C LEU A 143 -9.08 -26.21 11.13
N PRO A 144 -8.63 -26.73 12.29
CA PRO A 144 -9.46 -26.77 13.51
C PRO A 144 -9.92 -25.36 13.89
N GLY A 145 -11.23 -25.20 14.11
CA GLY A 145 -11.89 -23.92 14.38
C GLY A 145 -12.60 -23.28 13.18
N TYR A 146 -12.37 -23.77 11.96
CA TYR A 146 -13.12 -23.39 10.75
C TYR A 146 -14.03 -24.52 10.26
N GLU A 147 -13.61 -25.79 10.34
CA GLU A 147 -14.46 -26.98 10.11
C GLU A 147 -15.31 -26.91 8.82
N GLY A 148 -14.72 -26.46 7.71
CA GLY A 148 -15.43 -26.30 6.44
C GLY A 148 -16.28 -25.03 6.35
N LYS A 149 -16.10 -24.04 7.25
CA LYS A 149 -16.79 -22.75 7.22
C LYS A 149 -15.90 -21.60 6.75
N ALA A 150 -16.51 -20.55 6.19
CA ALA A 150 -15.82 -19.38 5.65
C ALA A 150 -15.15 -18.51 6.72
N PHE A 151 -15.73 -18.47 7.91
CA PHE A 151 -15.19 -17.80 9.08
C PHE A 151 -15.02 -18.80 10.23
N ALA A 152 -14.37 -18.36 11.32
CA ALA A 152 -14.29 -19.17 12.54
C ALA A 152 -15.70 -19.61 12.97
N LYS A 153 -15.84 -20.84 13.49
CA LYS A 153 -17.12 -21.41 13.94
C LYS A 153 -17.89 -20.53 14.93
N THR A 154 -17.17 -19.67 15.65
CA THR A 154 -17.69 -18.70 16.61
C THR A 154 -18.24 -17.41 16.00
N ALA A 155 -18.11 -17.20 14.68
CA ALA A 155 -18.65 -16.03 14.01
C ALA A 155 -20.19 -16.04 13.97
N PHE A 156 -20.80 -14.90 14.24
CA PHE A 156 -22.26 -14.71 14.24
C PHE A 156 -22.91 -15.03 12.89
N PHE A 157 -22.18 -14.78 11.80
CA PHE A 157 -22.61 -15.08 10.45
C PHE A 157 -21.52 -15.90 9.75
N ASN A 158 -21.90 -17.04 9.19
CA ASN A 158 -20.95 -17.97 8.60
C ASN A 158 -21.59 -18.77 7.46
N PHE A 159 -20.75 -19.18 6.51
CA PHE A 159 -21.15 -19.96 5.34
C PHE A 159 -20.37 -21.27 5.33
N ASP A 160 -21.03 -22.38 5.06
CA ASP A 160 -20.32 -23.65 4.84
C ASP A 160 -19.64 -23.58 3.46
N ILE A 161 -18.31 -23.61 3.46
CA ILE A 161 -17.47 -23.82 2.28
C ILE A 161 -17.35 -25.33 2.07
N LYS A 162 -18.24 -25.89 1.26
CA LYS A 162 -17.97 -27.20 0.67
C LYS A 162 -17.00 -26.97 -0.50
N PRO A 163 -16.25 -27.99 -0.96
CA PRO A 163 -15.43 -27.87 -2.16
C PRO A 163 -16.31 -27.91 -3.42
N THR A 164 -17.33 -27.05 -3.50
CA THR A 164 -18.18 -26.87 -4.67
C THR A 164 -17.79 -25.59 -5.40
N TRP A 165 -18.06 -25.52 -6.71
CA TRP A 165 -17.77 -24.34 -7.54
C TRP A 165 -18.36 -23.05 -6.98
N ASN A 166 -19.56 -23.12 -6.41
CA ASN A 166 -20.26 -21.96 -5.86
C ASN A 166 -19.55 -21.38 -4.64
N ASP A 167 -18.95 -22.23 -3.80
CA ASP A 167 -18.27 -21.80 -2.58
C ASP A 167 -16.91 -21.14 -2.88
N TYR A 168 -16.19 -21.64 -3.88
CA TYR A 168 -14.97 -20.98 -4.37
C TYR A 168 -15.28 -19.62 -5.00
N LEU A 169 -16.36 -19.52 -5.78
CA LEU A 169 -16.82 -18.26 -6.37
C LEU A 169 -17.28 -17.27 -5.28
N LEU A 170 -17.98 -17.75 -4.25
CA LEU A 170 -18.39 -16.94 -3.12
C LEU A 170 -17.19 -16.40 -2.33
N ALA A 171 -16.21 -17.26 -2.01
CA ALA A 171 -15.00 -16.87 -1.30
C ALA A 171 -14.15 -15.86 -2.11
N PHE A 172 -14.00 -16.10 -3.41
CA PHE A 172 -13.33 -15.16 -4.32
C PHE A 172 -14.07 -13.83 -4.42
N GLY A 173 -15.40 -13.87 -4.61
CA GLY A 173 -16.25 -12.69 -4.67
C GLY A 173 -16.19 -11.87 -3.39
N LEU A 174 -16.22 -12.52 -2.23
CA LEU A 174 -16.06 -11.88 -0.94
C LEU A 174 -14.66 -11.23 -0.83
N ALA A 175 -13.58 -11.95 -1.15
CA ALA A 175 -12.23 -11.39 -1.09
C ALA A 175 -12.08 -10.14 -1.98
N VAL A 176 -12.61 -10.17 -3.21
CA VAL A 176 -12.63 -9.02 -4.11
C VAL A 176 -13.48 -7.89 -3.53
N PHE A 177 -14.65 -8.18 -2.97
CA PHE A 177 -15.52 -7.18 -2.36
C PHE A 177 -14.86 -6.47 -1.18
N ILE A 178 -14.23 -7.22 -0.28
CA ILE A 178 -13.49 -6.70 0.88
C ILE A 178 -12.36 -5.80 0.38
N GLN A 179 -11.57 -6.33 -0.54
CA GLN A 179 -10.42 -5.65 -1.11
C GLN A 179 -10.80 -4.31 -1.75
N PHE A 180 -11.92 -4.33 -2.48
CA PHE A 180 -12.41 -3.17 -3.19
C PHE A 180 -13.00 -2.11 -2.26
N THR A 181 -13.82 -2.54 -1.29
CA THR A 181 -14.38 -1.67 -0.24
C THR A 181 -13.28 -0.97 0.53
N MET A 182 -12.26 -1.73 0.95
CA MET A 182 -11.10 -1.21 1.67
C MET A 182 -10.35 -0.15 0.85
N SER A 183 -10.11 -0.44 -0.43
CA SER A 183 -9.42 0.47 -1.36
C SER A 183 -10.19 1.76 -1.59
N ILE A 184 -11.53 1.69 -1.74
CA ILE A 184 -12.40 2.86 -1.88
C ILE A 184 -12.34 3.72 -0.61
N LEU A 185 -12.58 3.12 0.56
CA LEU A 185 -12.65 3.87 1.83
C LEU A 185 -11.34 4.60 2.13
N LEU A 186 -10.21 3.92 1.94
CA LEU A 186 -8.90 4.55 2.15
C LEU A 186 -8.60 5.64 1.12
N ASN A 187 -8.90 5.43 -0.16
CA ASN A 187 -8.68 6.45 -1.19
C ASN A 187 -9.56 7.68 -0.93
N LEU A 188 -10.84 7.48 -0.58
CA LEU A 188 -11.78 8.54 -0.24
C LEU A 188 -11.26 9.44 0.88
N ARG A 189 -10.67 8.83 1.93
CA ARG A 189 -10.25 9.58 3.13
C ARG A 189 -8.81 10.11 3.06
N TYR A 190 -7.91 9.39 2.41
CA TYR A 190 -6.45 9.64 2.45
C TYR A 190 -5.79 9.80 1.08
N GLY A 191 -6.59 9.89 0.01
CA GLY A 191 -6.13 10.09 -1.36
C GLY A 191 -5.64 8.81 -2.05
N GLN A 192 -5.38 8.90 -3.36
CA GLN A 192 -4.94 7.78 -4.20
C GLN A 192 -3.71 7.08 -3.60
N GLY A 193 -3.70 5.75 -3.50
CA GLY A 193 -2.52 5.00 -3.03
C GLY A 193 -2.44 4.83 -1.51
N ALA A 194 -3.46 5.26 -0.77
CA ALA A 194 -3.47 5.25 0.70
C ALA A 194 -3.10 3.91 1.33
N PHE A 195 -3.64 2.78 0.84
CA PHE A 195 -3.28 1.46 1.38
C PHE A 195 -1.77 1.17 1.28
N CYS A 196 -1.19 1.35 0.08
CA CYS A 196 0.23 1.12 -0.14
C CYS A 196 1.09 2.05 0.73
N ARG A 197 0.65 3.30 0.95
CA ARG A 197 1.37 4.32 1.72
C ARG A 197 1.27 4.16 3.24
N ILE A 198 0.15 3.66 3.74
CA ILE A 198 -0.15 3.69 5.19
C ILE A 198 -0.08 2.29 5.79
N LEU A 199 -0.69 1.29 5.13
CA LEU A 199 -1.01 0.02 5.78
C LEU A 199 -0.25 -1.19 5.24
N CYS A 200 0.26 -1.14 4.01
CA CYS A 200 0.88 -2.32 3.38
C CYS A 200 2.02 -2.92 4.24
N PRO A 201 1.82 -4.12 4.82
CA PRO A 201 2.77 -4.71 5.76
C PRO A 201 3.96 -5.36 5.04
N TYR A 202 3.86 -5.56 3.72
CA TYR A 202 4.95 -6.13 2.92
C TYR A 202 5.99 -5.09 2.52
N ALA A 203 5.65 -3.79 2.54
CA ALA A 203 6.58 -2.73 2.15
C ALA A 203 7.89 -2.70 2.99
N PRO A 204 7.87 -2.89 4.32
CA PRO A 204 9.09 -2.98 5.13
C PRO A 204 10.00 -4.15 4.81
N MET A 205 9.49 -5.24 4.22
CA MET A 205 10.35 -6.34 3.74
C MET A 205 11.05 -5.98 2.42
N MET A 206 10.38 -5.16 1.59
CA MET A 206 10.83 -4.86 0.23
C MET A 206 11.74 -3.63 0.15
N VAL A 207 11.48 -2.61 0.96
CA VAL A 207 12.22 -1.34 0.92
C VAL A 207 13.71 -1.46 1.26
N PRO A 208 14.14 -2.28 2.24
CA PRO A 208 15.56 -2.46 2.49
C PRO A 208 16.32 -2.97 1.27
N LEU A 209 15.68 -3.72 0.37
CA LEU A 209 16.29 -4.25 -0.85
C LEU A 209 16.36 -3.22 -1.98
N MET A 210 15.79 -2.03 -1.82
CA MET A 210 15.81 -1.00 -2.85
C MET A 210 17.12 -0.23 -2.88
N ASN A 211 17.57 0.09 -4.10
CA ASN A 211 18.76 0.90 -4.38
C ASN A 211 20.09 0.27 -3.93
N ILE A 212 20.09 -0.95 -3.39
CA ILE A 212 21.30 -1.70 -3.03
C ILE A 212 22.02 -2.20 -4.29
N SER A 213 21.25 -2.75 -5.23
CA SER A 213 21.78 -3.41 -6.41
C SER A 213 22.20 -2.41 -7.50
N PRO A 214 23.44 -2.47 -8.02
CA PRO A 214 23.88 -1.63 -9.13
C PRO A 214 23.16 -1.92 -10.45
N VAL A 215 22.67 -3.15 -10.63
CA VAL A 215 21.91 -3.55 -11.83
C VAL A 215 20.45 -3.10 -11.78
N GLN A 216 19.99 -2.62 -10.63
CA GLN A 216 18.62 -2.17 -10.46
C GLN A 216 18.36 -0.93 -11.31
N LYS A 217 17.54 -1.07 -12.36
CA LYS A 217 17.09 0.07 -13.17
C LYS A 217 16.35 1.09 -12.30
N LYS A 218 16.43 2.37 -12.65
CA LYS A 218 15.72 3.45 -11.96
C LYS A 218 15.02 4.33 -12.99
N ILE A 219 13.94 4.97 -12.57
CA ILE A 219 13.35 6.04 -13.37
C ILE A 219 14.34 7.19 -13.38
N THR A 220 14.85 7.49 -14.57
CA THR A 220 16.02 8.33 -14.78
C THR A 220 15.70 9.36 -15.86
N ARG A 221 16.21 10.57 -15.67
CA ARG A 221 16.16 11.68 -16.62
C ARG A 221 17.08 11.42 -17.80
N VAL A 222 16.51 11.37 -19.00
CA VAL A 222 17.21 11.09 -20.25
C VAL A 222 17.25 12.29 -21.21
N ALA A 223 16.63 13.41 -20.82
CA ALA A 223 16.63 14.65 -21.59
C ALA A 223 16.58 15.87 -20.65
N GLN A 224 16.58 17.08 -21.20
CA GLN A 224 16.44 18.32 -20.41
C GLN A 224 15.03 18.44 -19.85
N CYS A 225 14.92 18.64 -18.53
CA CYS A 225 13.63 18.80 -17.87
C CYS A 225 13.18 20.26 -17.94
N THR A 226 11.89 20.50 -18.23
CA THR A 226 11.29 21.84 -18.23
C THR A 226 10.82 22.30 -16.84
N GLY A 227 10.69 21.37 -15.89
CA GLY A 227 10.22 21.64 -14.54
C GLY A 227 8.70 21.78 -14.39
N CYS A 228 7.89 21.26 -15.34
CA CYS A 228 6.43 21.36 -15.34
C CYS A 228 5.71 20.66 -14.16
N ARG A 229 6.34 19.61 -13.59
CA ARG A 229 5.84 18.79 -12.46
C ARG A 229 4.65 17.88 -12.76
N ASP A 230 4.31 17.63 -14.01
CA ASP A 230 3.22 16.69 -14.35
C ASP A 230 3.51 15.27 -13.86
N CYS A 231 4.77 14.83 -13.99
CA CYS A 231 5.25 13.56 -13.44
C CYS A 231 5.05 13.42 -11.92
N SER A 232 5.18 14.55 -11.22
CA SER A 232 5.06 14.72 -9.79
C SER A 232 3.59 14.68 -9.37
N ASN A 233 2.71 15.38 -10.11
CA ASN A 233 1.26 15.37 -9.89
C ASN A 233 0.60 14.02 -10.22
N ALA A 234 1.16 13.29 -11.20
CA ALA A 234 0.67 11.98 -11.60
C ALA A 234 1.10 10.85 -10.65
N CYS A 235 2.09 11.06 -9.77
CA CYS A 235 2.65 10.01 -8.95
C CYS A 235 1.63 9.51 -7.90
N PRO A 236 1.14 8.26 -7.99
CA PRO A 236 0.14 7.74 -7.07
C PRO A 236 0.70 7.44 -5.67
N GLN A 237 2.03 7.38 -5.54
CA GLN A 237 2.72 7.28 -4.24
C GLN A 237 3.01 8.67 -3.65
N GLY A 238 2.68 9.75 -4.37
CA GLY A 238 2.89 11.12 -3.93
C GLY A 238 4.35 11.52 -3.82
N ILE A 239 5.21 10.94 -4.66
CA ILE A 239 6.64 11.27 -4.70
C ILE A 239 6.82 12.55 -5.52
N ASP A 240 7.63 13.49 -5.04
CA ASP A 240 8.09 14.61 -5.87
C ASP A 240 9.14 14.14 -6.88
N VAL A 241 8.69 13.50 -7.95
CA VAL A 241 9.54 12.98 -9.04
C VAL A 241 10.41 14.08 -9.63
N SER A 242 9.84 15.26 -9.90
CA SER A 242 10.57 16.40 -10.45
C SER A 242 11.68 16.89 -9.51
N ARG A 243 11.46 16.86 -8.20
CA ARG A 243 12.50 17.19 -7.21
C ARG A 243 13.55 16.08 -7.09
N GLU A 244 13.13 14.81 -7.09
CA GLU A 244 14.04 13.68 -6.98
C GLU A 244 15.07 13.67 -8.11
N ILE A 245 14.62 13.81 -9.36
CA ILE A 245 15.52 13.87 -10.52
C ILE A 245 16.42 15.11 -10.53
N PHE A 246 16.07 16.17 -9.79
CA PHE A 246 16.90 17.36 -9.67
C PHE A 246 18.01 17.19 -8.62
N HIS A 247 17.72 16.57 -7.48
CA HIS A 247 18.67 16.44 -6.38
C HIS A 247 19.49 15.13 -6.38
N PHE A 248 19.04 14.09 -7.09
CA PHE A 248 19.66 12.77 -7.07
C PHE A 248 20.15 12.33 -8.45
N ASP A 249 20.98 13.16 -9.10
CA ASP A 249 21.66 12.86 -10.37
C ASP A 249 20.74 12.38 -11.49
N GLY A 250 19.56 13.01 -11.61
CA GLY A 250 18.58 12.62 -12.61
C GLY A 250 17.75 11.39 -12.25
N LYS A 251 17.90 10.78 -11.06
CA LYS A 251 17.27 9.50 -10.71
C LYS A 251 16.21 9.66 -9.62
N VAL A 252 15.14 8.88 -9.73
CA VAL A 252 14.19 8.68 -8.61
C VAL A 252 14.73 7.57 -7.72
N ILE A 253 15.22 7.94 -6.53
CA ILE A 253 15.76 6.99 -5.54
C ILE A 253 14.80 6.74 -4.38
N ASN A 254 13.68 7.45 -4.32
CA ASN A 254 12.66 7.24 -3.30
C ASN A 254 12.26 5.77 -3.14
N THR A 255 12.38 5.22 -1.94
CA THR A 255 12.04 3.82 -1.64
C THR A 255 10.53 3.54 -1.62
N GLU A 256 9.70 4.58 -1.69
CA GLU A 256 8.27 4.41 -1.93
C GLU A 256 7.93 4.22 -3.42
N CYS A 257 8.90 4.37 -4.33
CA CYS A 257 8.65 4.20 -5.76
C CYS A 257 8.29 2.74 -6.07
N ILE A 258 7.05 2.52 -6.52
CA ILE A 258 6.53 1.20 -6.94
C ILE A 258 6.72 0.93 -8.43
N LYS A 259 7.41 1.82 -9.15
CA LYS A 259 7.62 1.73 -10.61
C LYS A 259 6.37 1.44 -11.43
N CYS A 260 5.27 2.13 -11.13
CA CYS A 260 4.04 2.07 -11.91
C CYS A 260 4.10 2.86 -13.24
N TYR A 261 5.22 3.53 -13.53
CA TYR A 261 5.47 4.37 -14.71
C TYR A 261 4.50 5.52 -14.99
N ALA A 262 3.51 5.77 -14.13
CA ALA A 262 2.63 6.95 -14.21
C ALA A 262 3.38 8.29 -14.39
N CYS A 263 4.59 8.43 -13.87
CA CYS A 263 5.42 9.62 -14.06
C CYS A 263 6.08 9.71 -15.44
N ILE A 264 6.38 8.57 -16.07
CA ILE A 264 6.87 8.47 -17.45
C ILE A 264 5.71 8.79 -18.39
N ASP A 265 4.55 8.15 -18.17
CA ASP A 265 3.35 8.32 -19.00
C ASP A 265 2.80 9.75 -18.98
N ALA A 266 2.99 10.48 -17.88
CA ALA A 266 2.55 11.86 -17.73
C ALA A 266 3.55 12.91 -18.25
N CYS A 267 4.71 12.50 -18.76
CA CYS A 267 5.75 13.42 -19.22
C CYS A 267 5.67 13.60 -20.74
N ASP A 268 4.98 14.65 -21.19
CA ASP A 268 4.82 14.96 -22.62
C ASP A 268 6.17 15.21 -23.33
N ASP A 269 7.14 15.76 -22.60
CA ASP A 269 8.51 16.01 -23.08
C ASP A 269 9.39 14.74 -23.17
N ASN A 270 8.88 13.55 -22.79
CA ASN A 270 9.58 12.26 -22.82
C ASN A 270 10.93 12.25 -22.06
N VAL A 271 11.02 13.02 -20.97
CA VAL A 271 12.24 13.25 -20.20
C VAL A 271 12.63 12.08 -19.30
N LEU A 272 11.70 11.18 -18.98
CA LEU A 272 11.90 10.09 -18.01
C LEU A 272 11.86 8.71 -18.66
N LYS A 273 12.79 7.80 -18.31
CA LYS A 273 12.77 6.38 -18.70
C LYS A 273 13.22 5.47 -17.57
N ASP A 274 12.76 4.21 -17.55
CA ASP A 274 13.32 3.18 -16.64
C ASP A 274 14.59 2.56 -17.25
N THR A 275 15.75 3.01 -16.78
CA THR A 275 17.06 2.61 -17.32
C THR A 275 18.10 2.46 -16.21
N ALA A 276 19.16 1.71 -16.48
CA ALA A 276 20.35 1.64 -15.64
C ALA A 276 21.39 2.72 -16.00
N ALA A 277 21.22 3.39 -17.14
CA ALA A 277 22.12 4.45 -17.61
C ALA A 277 22.19 5.62 -16.61
N PRO A 278 23.31 6.38 -16.59
CA PRO A 278 23.38 7.63 -15.84
C PRO A 278 22.35 8.64 -16.35
N GLY A 279 21.89 9.52 -15.46
CA GLY A 279 21.01 10.62 -15.86
C GLY A 279 21.77 11.62 -16.72
N VAL A 280 21.13 12.12 -17.76
CA VAL A 280 21.67 13.24 -18.55
C VAL A 280 21.80 14.45 -17.63
N PRO A 281 22.90 15.23 -17.61
CA PRO A 281 23.03 16.42 -16.77
C PRO A 281 21.95 17.48 -17.05
N GLN A 282 21.53 18.25 -16.05
CA GLN A 282 20.58 19.36 -16.27
C GLN A 282 21.41 20.61 -16.53
N THR A 283 21.54 20.98 -17.80
CA THR A 283 22.26 22.17 -18.24
C THR A 283 21.32 23.35 -18.41
N ASP A 284 20.09 23.06 -18.79
CA ASP A 284 19.10 24.09 -19.05
C ASP A 284 18.57 24.66 -17.75
N ARG A 285 18.50 25.99 -17.70
CA ARG A 285 17.92 26.71 -16.57
C ARG A 285 16.47 26.27 -16.44
N LEU A 286 16.17 25.51 -15.39
CA LEU A 286 14.81 25.21 -15.01
C LEU A 286 14.04 26.51 -14.82
N LYS A 287 12.79 26.55 -15.29
CA LYS A 287 11.86 27.59 -14.84
C LYS A 287 11.95 27.60 -13.31
N PRO A 288 12.25 28.75 -12.67
CA PRO A 288 12.27 28.85 -11.23
C PRO A 288 10.97 28.24 -10.74
N TYR A 289 11.08 27.21 -9.91
CA TYR A 289 9.97 26.43 -9.39
C TYR A 289 8.81 27.39 -9.14
N GLU A 290 7.78 27.34 -9.98
CA GLU A 290 6.72 28.35 -9.93
C GLU A 290 5.98 28.10 -8.63
N LYS A 291 6.40 28.86 -7.61
CA LYS A 291 6.07 28.65 -6.21
C LYS A 291 4.55 28.72 -6.07
N ARG A 292 3.91 27.60 -5.72
CA ARG A 292 2.62 27.62 -4.99
C ARG A 292 2.86 27.07 -3.57
N PRO A 293 2.03 27.40 -2.58
CA PRO A 293 2.20 28.46 -1.58
C PRO A 293 3.28 28.25 -0.50
N TRP A 294 4.09 27.19 -0.58
CA TRP A 294 4.97 26.79 0.52
C TRP A 294 6.43 27.26 0.36
N GLN A 295 6.74 28.04 -0.67
CA GLN A 295 8.06 28.67 -0.83
C GLN A 295 8.06 30.18 -0.52
N GLN A 296 7.08 30.69 0.23
CA GLN A 296 7.30 31.90 1.01
C GLN A 296 7.99 31.48 2.32
N GLU A 297 9.31 31.61 2.37
CA GLU A 297 9.99 31.87 3.63
C GLU A 297 9.56 33.26 4.09
N LEU A 298 8.43 33.31 4.78
CA LEU A 298 8.11 34.36 5.72
C LEU A 298 7.70 33.62 6.98
N ALA A 299 8.48 33.78 8.05
CA ALA A 299 8.08 33.35 9.38
C ALA A 299 6.61 33.75 9.59
N ARG A 300 5.74 32.78 9.92
CA ARG A 300 4.38 33.13 10.30
C ARG A 300 4.45 34.05 11.51
N LYS A 301 3.48 34.96 11.63
CA LYS A 301 3.24 35.79 12.83
C LYS A 301 3.06 34.99 14.14
N ASP A 302 3.01 33.65 14.10
CA ASP A 302 2.89 32.74 15.24
C ASP A 302 4.22 32.05 15.65
N GLY A 303 5.35 32.42 15.04
CA GLY A 303 6.69 31.93 15.41
C GLY A 303 7.02 30.51 14.95
N LEU A 304 6.19 29.87 14.12
CA LEU A 304 6.48 28.54 13.58
C LEU A 304 7.13 28.64 12.18
N LEU A 305 8.29 27.98 12.04
CA LEU A 305 8.99 27.82 10.76
C LEU A 305 8.17 26.91 9.82
N THR A 306 7.86 27.38 8.62
CA THR A 306 7.27 26.54 7.57
C THR A 306 8.35 26.13 6.57
N ASN A 307 8.97 24.98 6.78
CA ASN A 307 9.73 24.32 5.72
C ASN A 307 8.76 23.64 4.76
N ALA A 308 8.34 24.36 3.72
CA ALA A 308 8.26 23.92 2.33
C ALA A 308 8.26 22.40 2.01
N LYS A 309 7.26 21.62 2.48
CA LYS A 309 6.11 21.10 1.69
C LYS A 309 6.27 20.72 0.20
N HIS A 310 7.43 20.30 -0.26
CA HIS A 310 7.61 19.82 -1.64
C HIS A 310 7.46 18.29 -1.70
N MET A 311 6.22 17.86 -1.86
CA MET A 311 5.66 16.50 -1.77
C MET A 311 6.46 15.45 -0.98
N GLN A 312 6.15 15.37 0.31
CA GLN A 312 5.24 14.39 0.91
C GLN A 312 4.79 15.05 2.24
N VAL A 313 3.61 14.69 2.76
CA VAL A 313 3.15 14.94 4.15
C VAL A 313 2.53 16.31 4.48
N PHE A 314 1.22 16.31 4.75
CA PHE A 314 0.65 17.17 5.79
C PHE A 314 0.29 16.27 6.97
N GLU A 315 0.96 16.45 8.09
CA GLU A 315 0.72 15.71 9.32
C GLU A 315 -0.04 16.61 10.29
N PRO A 316 -1.37 16.45 10.43
CA PRO A 316 -2.15 17.32 11.30
C PRO A 316 -2.14 16.84 12.76
N LEU A 317 -1.51 15.71 13.08
CA LEU A 317 -1.51 15.08 14.42
C LEU A 317 -0.10 14.59 14.74
N GLY A 318 0.36 14.74 15.98
CA GLY A 318 1.69 14.28 16.39
C GLY A 318 1.80 12.75 16.63
N PRO A 319 3.02 12.25 16.91
CA PRO A 319 3.34 10.82 17.11
C PRO A 319 2.39 10.07 18.03
N VAL A 320 2.02 10.71 19.14
CA VAL A 320 1.18 10.09 20.17
C VAL A 320 -0.20 9.76 19.63
N ALA A 321 -0.85 10.71 18.95
CA ALA A 321 -2.19 10.50 18.39
C ALA A 321 -2.18 9.46 17.27
N ASP A 322 -1.11 9.40 16.48
CA ASP A 322 -0.88 8.34 15.50
C ASP A 322 -0.81 6.98 16.19
N PHE A 323 0.06 6.82 17.19
CA PHE A 323 0.23 5.56 17.91
C PHE A 323 -1.07 5.11 18.59
N THR A 324 -1.78 6.02 19.25
CA THR A 324 -3.07 5.75 19.88
C THR A 324 -4.12 5.31 18.84
N SER A 325 -4.15 5.94 17.66
CA SER A 325 -5.10 5.55 16.60
C SER A 325 -4.93 4.12 16.11
N ILE A 326 -3.71 3.60 16.19
CA ILE A 326 -3.38 2.22 15.78
C ILE A 326 -3.81 1.23 16.86
N ILE A 327 -3.49 1.53 18.11
CA ILE A 327 -3.93 0.70 19.25
C ILE A 327 -5.46 0.59 19.23
N VAL A 328 -6.15 1.71 19.05
CA VAL A 328 -7.62 1.73 18.94
C VAL A 328 -8.09 0.96 17.70
N ALA A 329 -7.41 1.07 16.56
CA ALA A 329 -7.70 0.26 15.37
C ALA A 329 -7.58 -1.24 15.65
N LEU A 330 -6.50 -1.69 16.27
CA LEU A 330 -6.25 -3.10 16.57
C LEU A 330 -7.23 -3.65 17.61
N ILE A 331 -7.54 -2.87 18.65
CA ILE A 331 -8.51 -3.27 19.69
C ILE A 331 -9.90 -3.37 19.08
N CYS A 332 -10.39 -2.33 18.40
CA CYS A 332 -11.71 -2.35 17.77
C CYS A 332 -11.80 -3.40 16.66
N GLY A 333 -10.75 -3.56 15.85
CA GLY A 333 -10.62 -4.64 14.87
C GLY A 333 -10.69 -6.01 15.53
N GLY A 334 -9.97 -6.23 16.63
CA GLY A 334 -10.02 -7.46 17.42
C GLY A 334 -11.41 -7.75 17.99
N ILE A 335 -12.08 -6.75 18.56
CA ILE A 335 -13.45 -6.87 19.06
C ILE A 335 -14.40 -7.23 17.92
N THR A 336 -14.36 -6.48 16.82
CA THR A 336 -15.24 -6.69 15.66
C THR A 336 -14.97 -8.01 14.94
N SER A 337 -13.73 -8.53 14.98
CA SER A 337 -13.39 -9.83 14.41
C SER A 337 -14.16 -11.00 15.04
N ARG A 338 -14.76 -10.81 16.23
CA ARG A 338 -15.66 -11.80 16.86
C ARG A 338 -16.92 -12.04 16.02
N PHE A 339 -17.31 -11.08 15.18
CA PHE A 339 -18.39 -11.24 14.21
C PHE A 339 -17.94 -11.98 12.93
N GLY A 340 -16.65 -12.30 12.79
CA GLY A 340 -16.03 -12.93 11.64
C GLY A 340 -14.75 -12.18 11.21
N GLY A 341 -13.77 -12.90 10.65
CA GLY A 341 -12.46 -12.33 10.31
C GLY A 341 -12.52 -11.13 9.34
N PHE A 342 -13.56 -11.04 8.52
CA PHE A 342 -13.84 -9.87 7.69
C PHE A 342 -14.03 -8.59 8.52
N TRP A 343 -14.79 -8.66 9.60
CA TRP A 343 -15.19 -7.50 10.41
C TRP A 343 -14.03 -6.82 11.11
N PHE A 344 -12.88 -7.49 11.22
CA PHE A 344 -11.63 -6.88 11.65
C PHE A 344 -11.29 -5.63 10.82
N TYR A 345 -11.40 -5.70 9.48
CA TYR A 345 -10.99 -4.59 8.62
C TYR A 345 -11.90 -3.37 8.74
N PRO A 346 -13.25 -3.48 8.62
CA PRO A 346 -14.14 -2.37 8.88
C PRO A 346 -13.98 -1.79 10.29
N GLY A 347 -13.90 -2.64 11.32
CA GLY A 347 -13.75 -2.19 12.70
C GLY A 347 -12.45 -1.42 12.94
N ALA A 348 -11.34 -1.91 12.41
CA ALA A 348 -10.05 -1.24 12.51
C ALA A 348 -10.00 0.07 11.72
N ILE A 349 -10.52 0.09 10.49
CA ILE A 349 -10.49 1.28 9.62
C ILE A 349 -11.39 2.38 10.18
N ILE A 350 -12.61 2.04 10.60
CA ILE A 350 -13.57 3.03 11.12
C ILE A 350 -13.04 3.66 12.40
N SER A 351 -12.57 2.86 13.36
CA SER A 351 -12.06 3.41 14.62
C SER A 351 -10.77 4.22 14.44
N PHE A 352 -9.89 3.81 13.51
CA PHE A 352 -8.71 4.60 13.12
C PHE A 352 -9.12 5.98 12.58
N ILE A 353 -10.10 6.04 11.68
CA ILE A 353 -10.59 7.29 11.09
C ILE A 353 -11.23 8.17 12.18
N VAL A 354 -12.18 7.60 12.94
CA VAL A 354 -12.95 8.33 13.97
C VAL A 354 -12.02 8.93 15.02
N LEU A 355 -11.06 8.16 15.55
CA LEU A 355 -10.15 8.70 16.57
C LEU A 355 -9.34 9.88 16.03
N ARG A 356 -8.83 9.78 14.80
CA ARG A 356 -8.07 10.88 14.20
C ARG A 356 -8.93 12.12 14.00
N GLU A 357 -10.17 11.98 13.56
CA GLU A 357 -11.12 13.11 13.48
C GLU A 357 -11.35 13.75 14.85
N CYS A 358 -11.56 12.94 15.90
CA CYS A 358 -11.69 13.43 17.26
C CYS A 358 -10.45 14.20 17.72
N CYS A 359 -9.24 13.68 17.48
CA CYS A 359 -8.00 14.38 17.82
C CYS A 359 -7.87 15.72 17.07
N LEU A 360 -8.24 15.76 15.80
CA LEU A 360 -8.24 17.00 15.00
C LEU A 360 -9.23 18.02 15.53
N TYR A 361 -10.43 17.56 15.88
CA TYR A 361 -11.47 18.39 16.45
C TYR A 361 -11.05 18.97 17.80
N VAL A 362 -10.50 18.15 18.70
CA VAL A 362 -9.98 18.57 20.01
C VAL A 362 -8.84 19.58 19.86
N ARG A 363 -7.91 19.35 18.93
CA ARG A 363 -6.80 20.29 18.65
C ARG A 363 -7.33 21.63 18.14
N LYS A 364 -8.32 21.62 17.26
CA LYS A 364 -9.00 22.83 16.77
C LYS A 364 -9.68 23.57 17.92
N TRP A 365 -10.43 22.87 18.76
CA TRP A 365 -11.11 23.44 19.93
C TRP A 365 -10.12 24.03 20.96
N SER A 366 -9.02 23.32 21.26
CA SER A 366 -7.96 23.81 22.15
C SER A 366 -7.26 25.06 21.61
N SER A 367 -7.08 25.17 20.28
CA SER A 367 -6.52 26.38 19.67
C SER A 367 -7.41 27.60 19.84
N VAL A 368 -8.73 27.41 19.71
CA VAL A 368 -9.75 28.45 19.93
C VAL A 368 -9.76 28.90 21.40
N LEU A 369 -9.71 27.96 22.35
CA LEU A 369 -9.68 28.28 23.79
C LEU A 369 -8.42 29.03 24.22
N LYS A 370 -7.27 28.78 23.57
CA LYS A 370 -5.99 29.45 23.89
C LYS A 370 -5.85 30.83 23.25
N GLY A 371 -6.93 31.40 22.68
CA GLY A 371 -6.90 32.71 22.03
C GLY A 371 -6.00 32.77 20.78
N LYS A 372 -5.52 31.62 20.29
CA LYS A 372 -4.82 31.53 19.01
C LYS A 372 -5.89 31.52 17.94
N THR A 373 -6.02 32.63 17.20
CA THR A 373 -6.95 32.73 16.09
C THR A 373 -6.86 31.48 15.20
N PRO A 374 -7.98 30.85 14.85
CA PRO A 374 -7.98 29.63 14.04
C PRO A 374 -7.40 29.99 12.68
N SER A 375 -6.16 29.55 12.41
CA SER A 375 -5.57 29.77 11.11
C SER A 375 -6.36 28.97 10.07
N VAL A 376 -7.01 29.73 9.18
CA VAL A 376 -7.86 29.32 8.07
C VAL A 376 -7.55 27.92 7.53
N THR A 377 -8.57 27.07 7.62
CA THR A 377 -8.71 25.80 6.91
C THR A 377 -8.73 26.02 5.40
N VAL A 378 -7.78 25.43 4.67
CA VAL A 378 -7.96 24.91 3.30
C VAL A 378 -7.18 23.61 3.14
#